data_AF-A0A0K8Q9X1-F1
#
_entry.id   AF-A0A0K8Q9X1-F1
#
_cell.length_a   1.000
_cell.length_b   1.000
_cell.length_c   1.000
_cell.angle_alpha   90.00
_cell.angle_beta   90.00
_cell.angle_gamma   90.00
#
_symmetry.space_group_name_H-M   'P 1'
#
loop_
_entity.id
_entity.type
_entity.pdbx_description
1 polymer ?
#
loop_
_entity_poly.entity_id
_entity_poly.type
_entity_poly.pdbx_seq_one_letter_code
_entity_poly.pdbx_strand_id
1 'polypeptide(L)'
;MPLGSNNSGRGVGGSMVHYAGYTPRFHPSDFRTFTTDGVGADWPLDYADLRPFYEDIEGELPVAGEPWPWGDPHSYPHRPHPVSGNGELFLRGARACGITAKVGPVAIANGRFATGHTAFTGAFAFRAARSTRRPHP
;
A
#
# COMPACT_ATOMS: atom_id res chain seq x y z
N MET A 1 -0.74 -17.02 -25.98
CA MET A 1 -1.71 -15.97 -25.61
C MET A 1 -1.04 -14.63 -25.82
N PRO A 2 -1.58 -13.72 -26.64
CA PRO A 2 -1.07 -12.35 -26.69
C PRO A 2 -1.26 -11.70 -25.31
N LEU A 3 -0.24 -11.01 -24.80
CA LEU A 3 -0.47 -10.09 -23.67
C LEU A 3 -1.49 -9.03 -24.12
N GLY A 4 -2.46 -8.71 -23.26
CA GLY A 4 -3.56 -7.79 -23.59
C GLY A 4 -3.10 -6.41 -24.07
N SER A 5 -4.04 -5.62 -24.59
CA SER A 5 -3.75 -4.25 -25.04
C SER A 5 -3.22 -3.38 -23.90
N ASN A 6 -2.35 -2.43 -24.25
CA ASN A 6 -1.78 -1.48 -23.29
C ASN A 6 -2.89 -0.68 -22.59
N ASN A 7 -2.95 -0.75 -21.26
CA ASN A 7 -3.93 -0.08 -20.42
C ASN A 7 -3.43 1.27 -19.86
N SER A 8 -2.28 1.79 -20.32
CA SER A 8 -1.81 3.12 -19.95
C SER A 8 -2.85 4.17 -20.35
N GLY A 9 -3.41 4.90 -19.38
CA GLY A 9 -4.44 5.90 -19.62
C GLY A 9 -3.95 6.99 -20.58
N ARG A 10 -4.75 7.33 -21.58
CA ARG A 10 -4.46 8.39 -22.56
C ARG A 10 -5.47 9.52 -22.37
N GLY A 11 -5.00 10.70 -21.96
CA GLY A 11 -5.83 11.87 -21.68
C GLY A 11 -5.24 12.76 -20.58
N VAL A 12 -5.93 13.85 -20.24
CA VAL A 12 -5.58 14.70 -19.10
C VAL A 12 -5.72 13.87 -17.82
N GLY A 13 -4.65 13.79 -17.02
CA GLY A 13 -4.55 12.91 -15.85
C GLY A 13 -3.83 11.57 -16.11
N GLY A 14 -3.60 11.19 -17.37
CA GLY A 14 -2.82 10.01 -17.74
C GLY A 14 -3.33 8.70 -17.13
N SER A 15 -2.41 7.83 -16.68
CA SER A 15 -2.76 6.55 -16.07
C SER A 15 -3.52 6.66 -14.75
N MET A 16 -3.48 7.82 -14.07
CA MET A 16 -4.24 8.04 -12.83
C MET A 16 -5.76 7.97 -13.04
N VAL A 17 -6.23 8.16 -14.28
CA VAL A 17 -7.66 8.03 -14.63
C VAL A 17 -8.18 6.59 -14.47
N HIS A 18 -7.31 5.58 -14.67
CA HIS A 18 -7.66 4.15 -14.50
C HIS A 18 -6.92 3.54 -13.29
N TYR A 19 -6.34 4.37 -12.44
CA TYR A 19 -5.64 3.87 -11.27
C TYR A 19 -6.63 3.30 -10.26
N ALA A 20 -6.34 2.10 -9.75
CA ALA A 20 -7.18 1.42 -8.76
C ALA A 20 -7.13 2.06 -7.35
N GLY A 21 -6.39 3.16 -7.17
CA GLY A 21 -6.26 3.84 -5.90
C GLY A 21 -5.23 3.24 -4.96
N TYR A 22 -4.53 2.13 -5.28
CA TYR A 22 -3.64 1.44 -4.35
C TYR A 22 -2.28 2.13 -4.15
N THR A 23 -2.00 2.67 -2.95
CA THR A 23 -0.89 3.60 -2.65
C THR A 23 0.15 3.04 -1.64
N PRO A 24 0.84 1.91 -1.90
CA PRO A 24 1.84 1.40 -0.95
C PRO A 24 3.11 2.27 -0.94
N ARG A 25 3.70 2.48 0.24
CA ARG A 25 5.07 3.00 0.37
C ARG A 25 6.09 1.92 0.03
N PHE A 26 7.26 2.32 -0.48
CA PHE A 26 8.40 1.42 -0.59
C PHE A 26 8.89 0.97 0.78
N HIS A 27 9.50 -0.22 0.83
CA HIS A 27 10.20 -0.69 2.00
C HIS A 27 11.61 -0.09 2.05
N PRO A 28 12.19 0.20 3.24
CA PRO A 28 13.55 0.76 3.31
C PRO A 28 14.63 -0.08 2.61
N SER A 29 14.46 -1.40 2.55
CA SER A 29 15.38 -2.28 1.80
C SER A 29 15.33 -2.07 0.28
N ASP A 30 14.22 -1.55 -0.25
CA ASP A 30 14.05 -1.38 -1.70
C ASP A 30 15.02 -0.32 -2.26
N PHE A 31 15.56 0.55 -1.40
CA PHE A 31 16.59 1.55 -1.75
C PHE A 31 18.00 0.94 -1.77
N ARG A 32 18.19 -0.26 -1.22
CA ARG A 32 19.49 -0.92 -1.05
C ARG A 32 19.51 -2.32 -1.67
N THR A 33 18.85 -2.49 -2.81
CA THR A 33 18.67 -3.80 -3.48
C THR A 33 19.98 -4.40 -3.95
N PHE A 34 20.96 -3.60 -4.38
CA PHE A 34 22.26 -4.11 -4.77
C PHE A 34 23.07 -4.53 -3.55
N THR A 35 23.14 -3.68 -2.51
CA THR A 35 23.87 -4.01 -1.27
C THR A 35 23.26 -5.20 -0.53
N THR A 36 21.92 -5.29 -0.47
CA THR A 36 21.23 -6.29 0.36
C THR A 36 21.01 -7.61 -0.38
N ASP A 37 20.59 -7.54 -1.64
CA ASP A 37 20.13 -8.69 -2.41
C ASP A 37 21.03 -9.00 -3.63
N GLY A 38 22.03 -8.16 -3.93
CA GLY A 38 22.96 -8.35 -5.05
C GLY A 38 22.34 -8.12 -6.42
N VAL A 39 21.16 -7.50 -6.49
CA VAL A 39 20.42 -7.26 -7.75
C VAL A 39 20.16 -5.78 -7.96
N GLY A 40 20.09 -5.35 -9.23
CA GLY A 40 19.77 -3.96 -9.57
C GLY A 40 20.84 -2.97 -9.14
N ALA A 41 20.42 -1.84 -8.58
CA ALA A 41 21.29 -0.77 -8.12
C ALA A 41 20.72 -0.17 -6.82
N ASP A 42 21.62 0.25 -5.94
CA ASP A 42 21.23 1.06 -4.79
C ASP A 42 20.82 2.46 -5.24
N TRP A 43 19.79 2.99 -4.62
CA TRP A 43 19.30 4.32 -4.91
C TRP A 43 20.22 5.36 -4.29
N PRO A 44 20.38 6.54 -4.92
CA PRO A 44 21.16 7.64 -4.35
C PRO A 44 20.43 8.38 -3.21
N LEU A 45 19.31 7.84 -2.73
CA LEU A 45 18.44 8.39 -1.68
C LEU A 45 18.02 7.24 -0.76
N ASP A 46 17.73 7.56 0.49
CA ASP A 46 17.18 6.62 1.47
C ASP A 46 15.67 6.84 1.67
N TYR A 47 15.01 5.85 2.29
CA TYR A 47 13.59 5.96 2.66
C TYR A 47 13.30 7.20 3.52
N ALA A 48 14.23 7.58 4.39
CA ALA A 48 14.08 8.74 5.27
C ALA A 48 13.94 10.05 4.49
N ASP A 49 14.59 10.16 3.32
CA ASP A 49 14.50 11.33 2.45
C ASP A 49 13.11 11.45 1.81
N LEU A 50 12.47 10.31 1.51
CA LEU A 50 11.14 10.27 0.89
C LEU A 50 9.99 10.29 1.89
N ARG A 51 10.23 9.92 3.14
CA ARG A 51 9.21 9.87 4.21
C ARG A 51 8.32 11.12 4.28
N PRO A 52 8.84 12.36 4.36
CA PRO A 52 7.98 13.55 4.44
C PRO A 52 7.10 13.71 3.20
N PHE A 53 7.61 13.39 2.01
CA PHE A 53 6.82 13.47 0.77
C PHE A 53 5.71 12.40 0.70
N TYR A 54 5.94 11.22 1.30
CA TYR A 54 4.87 10.23 1.46
C TYR A 54 3.77 10.74 2.39
N GLU A 55 4.13 11.41 3.49
CA GLU A 55 3.15 11.97 4.43
C GLU A 55 2.34 13.11 3.78
N ASP A 56 3.02 14.00 3.03
CA ASP A 56 2.37 15.07 2.28
C ASP A 56 1.37 14.51 1.26
N ILE A 57 1.80 13.55 0.43
CA ILE A 57 0.94 13.00 -0.62
C ILE A 57 -0.22 12.16 -0.06
N GLU A 58 -0.04 11.54 1.11
CA GLU A 58 -1.12 10.82 1.80
C GLU A 58 -2.19 11.77 2.35
N GLY A 59 -1.80 12.99 2.72
CA GLY A 59 -2.72 14.08 3.05
C GLY A 59 -3.46 14.61 1.82
N GLU A 60 -2.76 14.80 0.71
CA GLU A 60 -3.34 15.32 -0.54
C GLU A 60 -4.26 14.30 -1.26
N LEU A 61 -3.93 13.01 -1.22
CA LEU A 61 -4.67 11.92 -1.86
C LEU A 61 -5.54 11.12 -0.86
N PRO A 62 -6.26 11.80 0.04
CA PRO A 62 -6.74 11.34 1.36
C PRO A 62 -6.68 9.82 1.56
N VAL A 63 -5.48 9.31 1.87
CA VAL A 63 -5.19 7.87 1.86
C VAL A 63 -5.81 7.20 3.09
N ALA A 64 -6.51 6.10 2.86
CA ALA A 64 -7.11 5.24 3.86
C ALA A 64 -6.37 3.90 3.96
N GLY A 65 -5.95 3.51 5.17
CA GLY A 65 -5.23 2.25 5.36
C GLY A 65 -5.10 1.82 6.82
N GLU A 66 -4.66 0.58 7.04
CA GLU A 66 -4.34 0.07 8.38
C GLU A 66 -2.99 0.58 8.90
N PRO A 67 -2.77 0.64 10.23
CA PRO A 67 -1.43 0.81 10.79
C PRO A 67 -0.47 -0.24 10.22
N TRP A 68 0.60 0.25 9.62
CA TRP A 68 1.54 -0.55 8.84
C TRP A 68 2.74 -0.95 9.69
N PRO A 69 3.00 -2.24 9.94
CA PRO A 69 4.05 -2.66 10.86
C PRO A 69 5.39 -3.01 10.18
N TRP A 70 5.44 -3.12 8.85
CA TRP A 70 6.61 -3.64 8.13
C TRP A 70 7.40 -2.51 7.45
N GLY A 71 8.74 -2.60 7.53
CA GLY A 71 9.64 -1.55 7.06
C GLY A 71 9.71 -0.41 8.05
N ASP A 72 9.28 0.77 7.63
CA ASP A 72 9.10 1.93 8.50
C ASP A 72 7.66 1.94 9.05
N PRO A 73 7.44 1.72 10.36
CA PRO A 73 6.08 1.66 10.91
C PRO A 73 5.38 3.02 10.86
N HIS A 74 4.17 3.05 10.32
CA HIS A 74 3.40 4.29 10.13
C HIS A 74 1.87 4.04 10.16
N SER A 75 1.11 5.13 10.18
CA SER A 75 -0.36 5.14 10.10
C SER A 75 -0.83 6.13 9.05
N TYR A 76 -2.03 5.91 8.51
CA TYR A 76 -2.61 6.76 7.48
C TYR A 76 -3.61 7.78 8.07
N PRO A 77 -3.86 8.91 7.37
CA PRO A 77 -4.82 9.92 7.81
C PRO A 77 -6.26 9.38 7.94
N HIS A 78 -6.65 8.44 7.08
CA HIS A 78 -7.98 7.81 7.11
C HIS A 78 -7.93 6.33 7.52
N ARG A 79 -9.01 5.88 8.18
CA ARG A 79 -9.19 4.49 8.60
C ARG A 79 -9.38 3.57 7.39
N PRO A 80 -8.96 2.29 7.46
CA PRO A 80 -9.12 1.35 6.35
C PRO A 80 -10.60 1.12 6.01
N HIS A 81 -10.89 0.88 4.74
CA HIS A 81 -12.23 0.48 4.30
C HIS A 81 -12.62 -0.90 4.87
N PRO A 82 -13.93 -1.16 5.08
CA PRO A 82 -14.40 -2.50 5.40
C PRO A 82 -13.95 -3.51 4.34
N VAL A 83 -13.58 -4.70 4.80
CA VAL A 83 -13.12 -5.78 3.94
C VAL A 83 -14.31 -6.53 3.38
N SER A 84 -14.28 -6.89 2.09
CA SER A 84 -15.33 -7.72 1.48
C SER A 84 -15.27 -9.17 2.00
N GLY A 85 -16.35 -9.93 1.86
CA GLY A 85 -16.40 -11.33 2.34
C GLY A 85 -15.26 -12.22 1.79
N ASN A 86 -14.85 -12.00 0.54
CA ASN A 86 -13.70 -12.69 -0.05
C ASN A 86 -12.38 -12.28 0.62
N GLY A 87 -12.21 -11.00 0.94
CA GLY A 87 -11.05 -10.50 1.66
C GLY A 87 -10.99 -11.03 3.10
N GLU A 88 -12.13 -11.17 3.78
CA GLU A 88 -12.17 -11.80 5.10
C GLU A 88 -11.75 -13.26 5.05
N LEU A 89 -12.22 -14.02 4.04
CA LEU A 89 -11.80 -15.40 3.84
C LEU A 89 -10.29 -15.50 3.62
N PHE A 90 -9.72 -14.60 2.81
CA PHE A 90 -8.28 -14.50 2.61
C PHE A 90 -7.54 -14.21 3.94
N LEU A 91 -8.00 -13.23 4.73
CA LEU A 91 -7.41 -12.90 6.02
C LEU A 91 -7.49 -14.06 7.03
N ARG A 92 -8.54 -14.88 6.99
CA ARG A 92 -8.64 -16.10 7.80
C ARG A 92 -7.64 -17.15 7.35
N GLY A 93 -7.52 -17.39 6.04
CA GLY A 93 -6.54 -18.33 5.48
C GLY A 93 -5.11 -17.93 5.79
N ALA A 94 -4.75 -16.66 5.60
CA ALA A 94 -3.43 -16.12 5.92
C ALA A 94 -3.08 -16.35 7.41
N ARG A 95 -4.03 -16.07 8.32
CA ARG A 95 -3.86 -16.32 9.75
C ARG A 95 -3.67 -17.80 10.08
N ALA A 96 -4.43 -18.71 9.44
CA ALA A 96 -4.26 -20.14 9.61
C ALA A 96 -2.86 -20.63 9.18
N CYS A 97 -2.26 -19.97 8.19
CA CYS A 97 -0.89 -20.23 7.73
C CYS A 97 0.20 -19.51 8.57
N GLY A 98 -0.17 -18.80 9.65
CA GLY A 98 0.76 -18.02 10.47
C GLY A 98 1.30 -16.77 9.76
N ILE A 99 0.60 -16.28 8.74
CA ILE A 99 0.97 -15.08 7.98
C ILE A 99 0.11 -13.91 8.45
N THR A 100 0.75 -12.81 8.84
CA THR A 100 0.02 -11.57 9.14
C THR A 100 -0.21 -10.83 7.83
N ALA A 101 -1.47 -10.59 7.50
CA ALA A 101 -1.90 -9.81 6.36
C ALA A 101 -2.64 -8.56 6.85
N LYS A 102 -2.42 -7.44 6.15
CA LYS A 102 -3.04 -6.15 6.43
C LYS A 102 -3.74 -5.62 5.18
N VAL A 103 -4.87 -4.93 5.37
CA VAL A 103 -5.54 -4.16 4.32
C VAL A 103 -4.59 -3.05 3.89
N GLY A 104 -4.21 -3.08 2.63
CA GLY A 104 -3.27 -2.14 2.08
C GLY A 104 -3.92 -0.77 1.83
N PRO A 105 -3.09 0.29 1.77
CA PRO A 105 -3.55 1.66 1.65
C PRO A 105 -4.17 1.94 0.29
N VAL A 106 -5.25 2.72 0.30
CA VAL A 106 -5.88 3.21 -0.92
C VAL A 106 -6.13 4.72 -0.83
N ALA A 107 -5.85 5.45 -1.90
CA ALA A 107 -6.28 6.83 -2.16
C ALA A 107 -7.78 6.91 -2.45
N ILE A 108 -8.57 6.28 -1.58
CA ILE A 108 -10.02 6.33 -1.55
C ILE A 108 -10.34 6.67 -0.13
N ALA A 109 -10.93 7.83 0.06
CA ALA A 109 -11.15 8.28 1.40
C ALA A 109 -12.26 7.52 2.10
N ASN A 110 -12.06 7.29 3.41
CA ASN A 110 -13.04 6.65 4.27
C ASN A 110 -13.51 7.64 5.35
N GLY A 111 -14.81 7.87 5.43
CA GLY A 111 -15.44 8.80 6.36
C GLY A 111 -16.25 9.91 5.66
N ARG A 112 -16.69 10.90 6.45
CA ARG A 112 -17.45 12.07 5.97
C ARG A 112 -16.50 13.20 5.61
N PHE A 113 -16.58 13.67 4.37
CA PHE A 113 -16.03 14.96 3.95
C PHE A 113 -17.00 16.09 4.27
N ALA A 114 -16.48 17.30 4.45
CA ALA A 114 -17.28 18.53 4.60
C ALA A 114 -18.27 18.74 3.43
N THR A 115 -18.04 18.08 2.29
CA THR A 115 -18.91 18.06 1.11
C THR A 115 -19.49 16.65 0.87
N GLY A 116 -20.33 16.18 1.79
CA GLY A 116 -21.53 15.36 1.52
C GLY A 116 -21.44 13.98 0.85
N HIS A 117 -20.32 13.55 0.27
CA HIS A 117 -20.23 12.28 -0.46
C HIS A 117 -19.41 11.25 0.33
N THR A 118 -20.06 10.13 0.66
CA THR A 118 -19.43 8.94 1.25
C THR A 118 -19.17 7.96 0.12
N ALA A 119 -17.90 7.61 -0.15
CA ALA A 119 -17.54 6.58 -1.11
C ALA A 119 -17.15 5.29 -0.35
N PHE A 120 -18.02 4.29 -0.38
CA PHE A 120 -17.66 2.92 0.02
C PHE A 120 -17.18 2.17 -1.21
N THR A 121 -15.86 2.11 -1.42
CA THR A 121 -15.26 1.19 -2.39
C THR A 121 -14.56 0.09 -1.60
N GLY A 122 -15.04 -1.14 -1.72
CA GLY A 122 -14.39 -2.29 -1.09
C GLY A 122 -12.97 -2.43 -1.64
N ALA A 123 -11.96 -2.21 -0.80
CA ALA A 123 -10.57 -2.38 -1.17
C ALA A 123 -10.18 -3.87 -1.12
N PHE A 124 -9.67 -4.41 -2.23
CA PHE A 124 -9.06 -5.74 -2.29
C PHE A 124 -7.57 -5.58 -2.65
N ALA A 125 -6.79 -5.12 -1.69
CA ALA A 125 -5.34 -5.09 -1.80
C ALA A 125 -4.78 -5.45 -0.43
N PHE A 126 -4.15 -6.62 -0.32
CA PHE A 126 -3.51 -7.07 0.91
C PHE A 126 -2.02 -7.15 0.65
N ARG A 127 -1.23 -6.70 1.62
CA ARG A 127 0.18 -7.10 1.70
C ARG A 127 0.38 -7.91 2.97
N ALA A 128 1.15 -8.97 2.80
CA ALA A 128 1.35 -10.01 3.79
C ALA A 128 2.85 -10.22 3.98
N ALA A 129 3.28 -10.30 5.22
CA ALA A 129 4.65 -10.63 5.57
C ALA A 129 4.66 -11.65 6.70
N ARG A 130 5.63 -12.57 6.67
CA ARG A 130 5.83 -13.56 7.72
C ARG A 130 6.36 -12.83 8.95
N SER A 131 5.77 -13.04 10.13
CA SER A 131 6.31 -12.51 11.37
C SER A 131 7.58 -13.29 11.73
N THR A 132 8.73 -12.85 11.23
CA THR A 132 10.01 -13.35 11.71
C THR A 132 10.39 -12.59 12.97
N ARG A 133 10.01 -13.13 14.13
CA ARG A 133 10.74 -12.85 15.38
C ARG A 133 12.09 -13.55 15.26
N ARG A 134 13.12 -12.89 14.72
CA ARG A 134 14.51 -13.31 14.97
C ARG A 134 14.96 -12.68 16.30
N PRO A 135 15.42 -13.46 17.28
CA PRO A 135 16.11 -12.89 18.43
C PRO A 135 17.46 -12.34 17.96
N HIS A 136 17.78 -11.11 18.34
CA HIS A 136 19.14 -10.57 18.21
C HIS A 136 20.06 -11.28 19.24
N PRO A 137 21.32 -11.57 18.90
CA PRO A 137 22.31 -12.11 19.83
C PRO A 137 22.65 -11.12 20.95
#